data_AF-A0A522Y9H5-F1
#
_entry.id   AF-A0A522Y9H5-F1
#
_cell.length_a   1.000
_cell.length_b   1.000
_cell.length_c   1.000
_cell.angle_alpha   90.00
_cell.angle_beta   90.00
_cell.angle_gamma   90.00
#
_symmetry.space_group_name_H-M   'P 1'
#
loop_
_entity.id
_entity.type
_entity.pdbx_description
1 polymer ?
#
loop_
_entity_poly.entity_id
_entity_poly.type
_entity_poly.pdbx_seq_one_letter_code
_entity_poly.pdbx_strand_id
1 'polypeptide(L)'
;MKVTYNWLKDFLDIKIPPRELADKLTMMGLEVGSIEEAAGDFIFEIEITSNRPDWLSVVGLSREIAAVTGKSIKDPYQRTKLKENKKSPLQITIENKKDCPFYTGRVIKNIKVGPASGNIIKRLELIGCRSVNNVVDITNYVLFESGQPLHAFDLDKLGSDKIMVRRAKKGEKILAIDGQEKMLNEDVLVIANHQKPVAIAGIMGGKDTEVDINTKNVLLESAVFDPVVVRRSRQILGLQSDSSYRFERCVDA
;
A
#
# COMPACT_ATOMS: atom_id res chain seq x y z
N MET A 1 0.92 -2.63 -14.28
CA MET A 1 -0.07 -2.14 -13.29
C MET A 1 -1.44 -2.20 -13.95
N LYS A 2 -2.44 -2.77 -13.29
CA LYS A 2 -3.82 -2.77 -13.81
C LYS A 2 -4.61 -1.60 -13.20
N VAL A 3 -5.40 -0.91 -14.01
CA VAL A 3 -6.29 0.16 -13.56
C VAL A 3 -7.59 0.13 -14.35
N THR A 4 -8.72 0.45 -13.71
CA THR A 4 -10.00 0.52 -14.42
C THR A 4 -10.28 1.93 -14.92
N TYR A 5 -10.87 2.03 -16.10
CA TYR A 5 -11.22 3.28 -16.74
C TYR A 5 -12.22 4.09 -15.91
N ASN A 6 -13.20 3.43 -15.26
CA ASN A 6 -14.09 4.15 -14.33
C ASN A 6 -13.39 4.66 -13.07
N TRP A 7 -12.31 4.02 -12.60
CA TRP A 7 -11.55 4.55 -11.47
C TRP A 7 -10.80 5.83 -11.85
N LEU A 8 -10.24 5.90 -13.05
CA LEU A 8 -9.62 7.13 -13.59
C LEU A 8 -10.64 8.29 -13.68
N LYS A 9 -11.91 8.00 -14.00
CA LYS A 9 -12.99 9.00 -14.04
C LYS A 9 -13.32 9.61 -12.68
N ASP A 10 -12.92 9.01 -11.56
CA ASP A 10 -13.05 9.64 -10.24
C ASP A 10 -12.09 10.82 -10.07
N PHE A 11 -10.99 10.84 -10.82
CA PHE A 11 -9.96 11.88 -10.74
C PHE A 11 -9.97 12.81 -11.95
N LEU A 12 -10.65 12.45 -13.04
CA LEU A 12 -10.63 13.20 -14.29
C LEU A 12 -12.01 13.25 -14.97
N ASP A 13 -12.31 14.36 -15.63
CA ASP A 13 -13.43 14.45 -16.58
C ASP A 13 -12.99 13.93 -17.96
N ILE A 14 -12.97 12.60 -18.10
CA ILE A 14 -12.59 11.90 -19.34
C ILE A 14 -13.84 11.62 -20.16
N LYS A 15 -13.89 12.21 -21.36
CA LYS A 15 -14.91 11.94 -22.38
C LYS A 15 -14.39 11.13 -23.57
N ILE A 16 -13.08 10.93 -23.63
CA ILE A 16 -12.39 10.16 -24.67
C ILE A 16 -12.71 8.67 -24.46
N PRO A 17 -13.18 7.95 -25.50
CA PRO A 17 -13.40 6.50 -25.42
C PRO A 17 -12.17 5.72 -24.92
N PRO A 18 -12.35 4.59 -24.20
CA PRO A 18 -11.24 3.85 -23.59
C PRO A 18 -10.11 3.46 -24.56
N ARG A 19 -10.45 2.96 -25.75
CA ARG A 19 -9.46 2.55 -26.76
C ARG A 19 -8.66 3.73 -27.30
N GLU A 20 -9.35 4.83 -27.62
CA GLU A 20 -8.70 6.06 -28.09
C GLU A 20 -7.79 6.67 -27.01
N LEU A 21 -8.20 6.61 -25.74
CA LEU A 21 -7.35 7.03 -24.63
C LEU A 21 -6.08 6.16 -24.54
N ALA A 22 -6.22 4.84 -24.65
CA ALA A 22 -5.08 3.92 -24.60
C ALA A 22 -4.08 4.18 -25.73
N ASP A 23 -4.57 4.33 -26.97
CA ASP A 23 -3.72 4.65 -28.13
C ASP A 23 -2.95 5.97 -27.89
N LYS A 24 -3.65 6.98 -27.38
CA LYS A 24 -3.05 8.28 -27.07
C LYS A 24 -1.97 8.17 -25.98
N LEU A 25 -2.19 7.36 -24.95
CA LEU A 25 -1.22 7.13 -23.89
C LEU A 25 0.04 6.42 -24.41
N THR A 26 -0.14 5.37 -25.20
CA THR A 26 0.97 4.63 -25.82
C THR A 26 1.80 5.53 -26.73
N MET A 27 1.16 6.38 -27.55
CA MET A 27 1.86 7.36 -28.39
C MET A 27 2.68 8.40 -27.60
N MET A 28 2.37 8.60 -26.33
CA MET A 28 3.08 9.53 -25.43
C MET A 28 4.12 8.82 -24.55
N GLY A 29 4.33 7.51 -24.75
CA GLY A 29 5.31 6.70 -24.02
C GLY A 29 4.80 6.03 -22.75
N LEU A 30 3.50 6.13 -22.44
CA LEU A 30 2.85 5.33 -21.41
C LEU A 30 2.19 4.13 -22.09
N GLU A 31 2.93 3.03 -22.19
CA GLU A 31 2.51 1.85 -22.93
C GLU A 31 1.33 1.15 -22.24
N VAL A 32 0.22 1.06 -22.96
CA VAL A 32 -0.94 0.24 -22.60
C VAL A 32 -0.80 -1.10 -23.32
N GLY A 33 -0.35 -2.12 -22.60
CA GLY A 33 -0.08 -3.45 -23.15
C GLY A 33 -1.37 -4.22 -23.50
N SER A 34 -2.44 -4.04 -22.72
CA SER A 34 -3.73 -4.68 -23.00
C SER A 34 -4.92 -3.87 -22.49
N ILE A 35 -6.08 -4.11 -23.11
CA ILE A 35 -7.38 -3.60 -22.67
C ILE A 35 -8.35 -4.77 -22.58
N GLU A 36 -8.88 -5.02 -21.38
CA GLU A 36 -9.88 -6.05 -21.12
C GLU A 36 -11.21 -5.40 -20.74
N GLU A 37 -12.33 -5.91 -21.25
CA GLU A 37 -13.67 -5.49 -20.83
C GLU A 37 -14.23 -6.49 -19.82
N ALA A 38 -14.53 -6.02 -18.60
CA ALA A 38 -15.04 -6.88 -17.54
C ALA A 38 -16.01 -6.12 -16.63
N ALA A 39 -17.12 -6.75 -16.27
CA ALA A 39 -18.15 -6.20 -15.37
C ALA A 39 -18.62 -4.77 -15.73
N GLY A 40 -18.70 -4.45 -17.03
CA GLY A 40 -19.11 -3.13 -17.55
C GLY A 40 -18.05 -2.03 -17.35
N ASP A 41 -16.78 -2.39 -17.22
CA ASP A 41 -15.64 -1.48 -17.15
C ASP A 41 -14.54 -1.93 -18.13
N PHE A 42 -13.56 -1.06 -18.38
CA PHE A 42 -12.37 -1.36 -19.17
C PHE A 42 -11.15 -1.35 -18.25
N ILE A 43 -10.39 -2.44 -18.24
CA ILE A 43 -9.16 -2.59 -17.47
C ILE A 43 -7.99 -2.34 -18.40
N PHE A 44 -7.15 -1.36 -18.06
CA PHE A 44 -5.90 -1.09 -18.76
C PHE A 44 -4.76 -1.79 -18.02
N GLU A 45 -3.96 -2.55 -18.75
CA GLU A 45 -2.69 -3.08 -18.27
C GLU A 45 -1.56 -2.17 -18.75
N ILE A 46 -1.03 -1.39 -17.82
CA ILE A 46 0.03 -0.41 -18.08
C ILE A 46 1.40 -1.05 -17.81
N GLU A 47 2.30 -0.93 -18.77
CA GLU A 47 3.71 -1.29 -18.57
C GLU A 47 4.45 -0.16 -17.86
N ILE A 48 5.15 -0.50 -16.76
CA ILE A 48 5.76 0.50 -15.89
C ILE A 48 7.27 0.43 -16.02
N THR A 49 7.85 1.50 -16.55
CA THR A 49 9.29 1.67 -16.63
C THR A 49 9.88 2.06 -15.27
N SER A 50 11.16 1.72 -15.05
CA SER A 50 11.80 1.90 -13.73
C SER A 50 11.90 3.36 -13.27
N ASN A 51 11.86 4.32 -14.21
CA ASN A 51 11.91 5.75 -13.94
C ASN A 51 10.54 6.41 -13.74
N ARG A 52 9.43 5.65 -13.84
CA ARG A 52 8.06 6.15 -13.66
C ARG A 52 7.30 5.43 -12.53
N PRO A 53 7.82 5.44 -11.28
CA PRO A 53 7.11 4.85 -10.14
C PRO A 53 5.79 5.54 -9.83
N ASP A 54 5.63 6.80 -10.24
CA ASP A 54 4.38 7.55 -10.14
C ASP A 54 3.22 6.85 -10.85
N TRP A 55 3.47 6.08 -11.91
CA TRP A 55 2.45 5.31 -12.63
C TRP A 55 1.96 4.06 -11.87
N LEU A 56 2.51 3.77 -10.69
CA LEU A 56 2.05 2.67 -9.83
C LEU A 56 0.83 3.03 -8.97
N SER A 57 0.18 4.14 -9.29
CA SER A 57 -1.04 4.59 -8.63
C SER A 57 -2.05 5.19 -9.61
N VAL A 58 -3.33 5.07 -9.27
CA VAL A 58 -4.43 5.69 -10.01
C VAL A 58 -4.28 7.21 -10.05
N VAL A 59 -3.85 7.82 -8.94
CA VAL A 59 -3.60 9.26 -8.83
C VAL A 59 -2.47 9.68 -9.77
N GLY A 60 -1.35 8.95 -9.79
CA GLY A 60 -0.22 9.28 -10.65
C GLY A 60 -0.53 9.08 -12.14
N LEU A 61 -1.22 8.00 -12.50
CA LEU A 61 -1.76 7.81 -13.86
C LEU A 61 -2.73 8.93 -14.24
N SER A 62 -3.57 9.37 -13.31
CA SER A 62 -4.50 10.48 -13.53
C SER A 62 -3.77 11.81 -13.71
N ARG A 63 -2.62 12.04 -13.05
CA ARG A 63 -1.76 13.21 -13.30
C ARG A 63 -1.15 13.16 -14.70
N GLU A 64 -0.72 11.99 -15.17
CA GLU A 64 -0.18 11.85 -16.53
C GLU A 64 -1.26 12.10 -17.59
N ILE A 65 -2.44 11.47 -17.43
CA ILE A 65 -3.56 11.66 -18.35
C ILE A 65 -4.01 13.13 -18.36
N ALA A 66 -4.04 13.80 -17.20
CA ALA A 66 -4.32 15.23 -17.10
C ALA A 66 -3.37 16.06 -17.97
N ALA A 67 -2.05 15.82 -17.86
CA ALA A 67 -1.04 16.51 -18.65
C ALA A 67 -1.22 16.29 -20.16
N VAL A 68 -1.50 15.05 -20.58
CA VAL A 68 -1.69 14.67 -22.00
C VAL A 68 -3.01 15.20 -22.58
N THR A 69 -4.05 15.36 -21.75
CA THR A 69 -5.39 15.78 -22.20
C THR A 69 -5.69 17.25 -21.96
N GLY A 70 -4.79 17.99 -21.29
CA GLY A 70 -5.02 19.37 -20.87
C GLY A 70 -6.16 19.50 -19.85
N LYS A 71 -6.46 18.42 -19.11
CA LYS A 71 -7.50 18.39 -18.07
C LYS A 71 -6.88 18.66 -16.71
N SER A 72 -7.70 19.12 -15.76
CA SER A 72 -7.32 19.23 -14.36
C SER A 72 -7.70 17.96 -13.60
N ILE A 73 -6.83 17.52 -12.70
CA ILE A 73 -7.18 16.49 -11.73
C ILE A 73 -8.18 17.04 -10.71
N LYS A 74 -9.19 16.25 -10.34
CA LYS A 74 -10.13 16.56 -9.26
C LYS A 74 -9.82 15.70 -8.04
N ASP A 75 -10.15 16.25 -6.88
CA ASP A 75 -10.10 15.52 -5.62
C ASP A 75 -11.50 14.92 -5.34
N PRO A 76 -11.68 13.59 -5.43
CA PRO A 76 -12.98 12.97 -5.21
C PRO A 76 -13.38 12.94 -3.73
N TYR A 77 -12.49 13.34 -2.82
CA TYR A 77 -12.67 13.11 -1.39
C TYR A 77 -13.18 14.31 -0.61
N GLN A 78 -14.36 14.15 -0.01
CA GLN A 78 -14.79 14.97 1.10
C GLN A 78 -14.16 14.45 2.39
N ARG A 79 -13.19 15.19 2.92
CA ARG A 79 -12.49 14.83 4.16
C ARG A 79 -13.34 15.22 5.36
N THR A 80 -13.73 14.26 6.18
CA THR A 80 -14.38 14.53 7.46
C THR A 80 -13.38 15.15 8.43
N LYS A 81 -13.77 16.25 9.10
CA LYS A 81 -12.99 16.76 10.24
C LYS A 81 -12.99 15.71 11.33
N LEU A 82 -11.81 15.16 11.59
CA LEU A 82 -11.63 14.21 12.69
C LEU A 82 -11.56 15.00 13.99
N LYS A 83 -12.33 14.57 15.01
CA LYS A 83 -12.20 15.14 16.35
C LYS A 83 -10.76 14.92 16.81
N GLU A 84 -10.12 15.97 17.34
CA GLU A 84 -8.85 15.82 18.01
C GLU A 84 -9.03 14.83 19.16
N ASN A 85 -8.39 13.67 19.03
CA ASN A 85 -8.33 12.71 20.11
C ASN A 85 -7.07 12.97 20.94
N LYS A 86 -7.14 12.63 22.23
CA LYS A 86 -5.99 12.62 23.14
C LYS A 86 -4.80 11.92 22.47
N LYS A 87 -3.59 12.44 22.74
CA LYS A 87 -2.32 11.86 22.27
C LYS A 87 -2.33 10.35 22.55
N SER A 88 -2.10 9.54 21.52
CA SER A 88 -2.02 8.09 21.67
C SER A 88 -0.91 7.74 22.66
N PRO A 89 -1.10 6.77 23.56
CA PRO A 89 -0.01 6.28 24.42
C PRO A 89 1.07 5.56 23.60
N LEU A 90 0.78 5.18 22.35
CA LEU A 90 1.71 4.45 21.50
C LEU A 90 2.92 5.31 21.12
N GLN A 91 4.12 4.82 21.43
CA GLN A 91 5.40 5.48 21.13
C GLN A 91 6.03 4.84 19.90
N ILE A 92 6.36 5.66 18.91
CA ILE A 92 7.04 5.24 17.69
C ILE A 92 8.48 5.74 17.77
N THR A 93 9.42 4.82 17.58
CA THR A 93 10.85 5.11 17.54
C THR A 93 11.43 4.62 16.22
N ILE A 94 12.24 5.47 15.59
CA ILE A 94 13.00 5.14 14.39
C ILE A 94 14.46 5.12 14.82
N GLU A 95 15.10 3.96 14.78
CA GLU A 95 16.49 3.81 15.22
C GLU A 95 17.46 4.48 14.24
N ASN A 96 17.20 4.33 12.94
CA ASN A 96 18.01 4.91 11.88
C ASN A 96 17.14 5.61 10.83
N LYS A 97 17.20 6.95 10.79
CA LYS A 97 16.46 7.76 9.81
C LYS A 97 16.91 7.57 8.36
N LYS A 98 18.10 7.01 8.12
CA LYS A 98 18.51 6.66 6.75
C LYS A 98 17.70 5.47 6.23
N ASP A 99 17.44 4.48 7.07
CA ASP A 99 16.68 3.28 6.69
C ASP A 99 15.17 3.56 6.63
N CYS A 100 14.69 4.48 7.45
CA CYS A 100 13.29 4.91 7.48
C CYS A 100 13.21 6.42 7.73
N PRO A 101 13.14 7.23 6.66
CA PRO A 101 13.03 8.69 6.80
C PRO A 101 11.75 9.16 7.51
N PHE A 102 10.66 8.39 7.35
CA PHE A 102 9.36 8.75 7.89
C PHE A 102 8.58 7.51 8.34
N TYR A 103 7.96 7.60 9.51
CA TYR A 103 7.02 6.61 10.01
C TYR A 103 5.96 7.30 10.85
N THR A 104 4.69 7.01 10.58
CA THR A 104 3.57 7.47 11.38
C THR A 104 2.56 6.35 11.61
N GLY A 105 1.80 6.49 12.69
CA GLY A 105 0.81 5.52 13.10
C GLY A 105 -0.47 6.23 13.54
N ARG A 106 -1.62 5.65 13.18
CA ARG A 106 -2.92 6.10 13.65
C ARG A 106 -3.69 4.98 14.31
N VAL A 107 -4.08 5.19 15.56
CA VAL A 107 -4.96 4.27 16.28
C VAL A 107 -6.41 4.54 15.89
N ILE A 108 -7.11 3.50 15.46
CA ILE A 108 -8.54 3.49 15.18
C ILE A 108 -9.17 2.42 16.07
N LYS A 109 -10.15 2.81 16.89
CA LYS A 109 -10.78 1.94 17.89
C LYS A 109 -12.21 1.59 17.52
N ASN A 110 -12.68 0.48 18.10
CA ASN A 110 -14.06 0.00 17.97
C ASN A 110 -14.50 -0.20 16.52
N ILE A 111 -13.61 -0.72 15.67
CA ILE A 111 -13.96 -1.13 14.32
C ILE A 111 -14.74 -2.45 14.35
N LYS A 112 -15.48 -2.71 13.26
CA LYS A 112 -16.06 -4.02 12.99
C LYS A 112 -15.41 -4.57 11.72
N VAL A 113 -14.64 -5.64 11.85
CA VAL A 113 -14.07 -6.34 10.70
C VAL A 113 -15.17 -7.15 10.02
N GLY A 114 -15.17 -7.16 8.70
CA GLY A 114 -16.13 -7.86 7.86
C GLY A 114 -15.85 -7.61 6.39
N PRO A 115 -16.74 -8.01 5.46
CA PRO A 115 -16.58 -7.70 4.05
C PRO A 115 -16.50 -6.18 3.82
N ALA A 116 -15.66 -5.75 2.88
CA ALA A 116 -15.70 -4.37 2.38
C ALA A 116 -17.06 -4.07 1.73
N SER A 117 -17.37 -2.78 1.55
CA SER A 117 -18.61 -2.33 0.92
C SER A 117 -18.33 -1.34 -0.21
N GLY A 118 -19.35 -1.09 -1.03
CA GLY A 118 -19.26 -0.16 -2.15
C GLY A 118 -18.38 -0.68 -3.30
N ASN A 119 -17.75 0.23 -4.03
CA ASN A 119 -16.98 -0.09 -5.24
C ASN A 119 -15.57 -0.62 -4.95
N ILE A 120 -15.12 -0.65 -3.70
CA ILE A 120 -13.75 -1.06 -3.33
C ILE A 120 -13.48 -2.50 -3.77
N ILE A 121 -14.38 -3.44 -3.43
CA ILE A 121 -14.24 -4.85 -3.80
C ILE A 121 -14.15 -5.00 -5.31
N LYS A 122 -15.12 -4.42 -6.04
CA LYS A 122 -15.16 -4.48 -7.50
C LYS A 122 -13.86 -3.96 -8.12
N ARG A 123 -13.33 -2.83 -7.64
CA ARG A 123 -12.08 -2.25 -8.14
C ARG A 123 -10.89 -3.15 -7.90
N LEU A 124 -10.74 -3.66 -6.67
CA LEU A 124 -9.64 -4.56 -6.31
C LEU A 124 -9.69 -5.85 -7.15
N GLU A 125 -10.85 -6.48 -7.26
CA GLU A 125 -11.00 -7.72 -8.02
C GLU A 125 -10.69 -7.54 -9.51
N LEU A 126 -11.15 -6.44 -10.13
CA LEU A 126 -10.88 -6.13 -11.54
C LEU A 126 -9.39 -5.91 -11.84
N ILE A 127 -8.59 -5.48 -10.86
CA ILE A 127 -7.14 -5.34 -11.02
C ILE A 127 -6.37 -6.59 -10.56
N GLY A 128 -7.07 -7.68 -10.24
CA GLY A 128 -6.49 -8.95 -9.80
C GLY A 128 -6.12 -9.01 -8.31
N CYS A 129 -6.56 -8.04 -7.49
CA CYS A 129 -6.37 -8.05 -6.05
C CYS A 129 -7.59 -8.70 -5.35
N ARG A 130 -7.36 -9.87 -4.74
CA ARG A 130 -8.42 -10.60 -4.02
C ARG A 130 -8.85 -9.84 -2.76
N SER A 131 -10.16 -9.65 -2.60
CA SER A 131 -10.75 -9.11 -1.36
C SER A 131 -10.61 -10.10 -0.19
N VAL A 132 -10.33 -9.58 0.99
CA VAL A 132 -10.13 -10.34 2.24
C VAL A 132 -11.10 -9.88 3.32
N ASN A 133 -10.98 -8.62 3.72
CA ASN A 133 -11.85 -7.96 4.68
C ASN A 133 -11.69 -6.44 4.53
N ASN A 134 -12.62 -5.67 5.07
CA ASN A 134 -12.67 -4.23 4.96
C ASN A 134 -11.36 -3.52 5.37
N VAL A 135 -10.62 -4.01 6.36
CA VAL A 135 -9.36 -3.37 6.78
C VAL A 135 -8.26 -3.62 5.75
N VAL A 136 -8.05 -4.87 5.36
CA VAL A 136 -7.02 -5.26 4.37
C VAL A 136 -7.34 -4.66 3.00
N ASP A 137 -8.61 -4.69 2.61
CA ASP A 137 -9.08 -4.15 1.35
C ASP A 137 -8.89 -2.64 1.29
N ILE A 138 -9.13 -1.90 2.38
CA ILE A 138 -8.84 -0.46 2.43
C ILE A 138 -7.34 -0.19 2.28
N THR A 139 -6.46 -0.97 2.93
CA THR A 139 -5.01 -0.77 2.79
C THR A 139 -4.54 -1.06 1.36
N ASN A 140 -5.07 -2.11 0.72
CA ASN A 140 -4.78 -2.41 -0.69
C ASN A 140 -5.37 -1.37 -1.63
N TYR A 141 -6.58 -0.89 -1.35
CA TYR A 141 -7.23 0.14 -2.16
C TYR A 141 -6.40 1.44 -2.16
N VAL A 142 -5.95 1.90 -0.99
CA VAL A 142 -5.10 3.09 -0.87
C VAL A 142 -3.73 2.88 -1.55
N LEU A 143 -3.16 1.69 -1.44
CA LEU A 143 -1.92 1.30 -2.13
C LEU A 143 -2.05 1.48 -3.66
N PHE A 144 -3.11 0.96 -4.27
CA PHE A 144 -3.33 1.08 -5.71
C PHE A 144 -3.82 2.48 -6.11
N GLU A 145 -4.53 3.18 -5.25
CA GLU A 145 -5.04 4.51 -5.56
C GLU A 145 -3.95 5.58 -5.52
N SER A 146 -3.24 5.66 -4.40
CA SER A 146 -2.29 6.74 -4.10
C SER A 146 -0.85 6.34 -4.36
N GLY A 147 -0.55 5.04 -4.36
CA GLY A 147 0.81 4.52 -4.44
C GLY A 147 1.48 4.35 -3.09
N GLN A 148 0.86 4.82 -1.99
CA GLN A 148 1.39 4.66 -0.63
C GLN A 148 0.99 3.31 -0.04
N PRO A 149 1.95 2.43 0.27
CA PRO A 149 1.65 1.22 1.02
C PRO A 149 1.29 1.56 2.47
N LEU A 150 0.20 0.95 2.94
CA LEU A 150 -0.23 1.01 4.33
C LEU A 150 -0.18 -0.39 4.95
N HIS A 151 -0.05 -0.44 6.26
CA HIS A 151 -0.20 -1.68 7.02
C HIS A 151 -1.15 -1.46 8.19
N ALA A 152 -1.93 -2.48 8.56
CA ALA A 152 -2.80 -2.45 9.72
C ALA A 152 -2.39 -3.58 10.67
N PHE A 153 -1.92 -3.19 11.86
CA PHE A 153 -1.71 -4.14 12.95
C PHE A 153 -2.98 -4.24 13.78
N ASP A 154 -3.31 -5.43 14.24
CA ASP A 154 -4.21 -5.57 15.39
C ASP A 154 -3.51 -5.01 16.63
N LEU A 155 -4.03 -3.88 17.12
CA LEU A 155 -3.44 -3.17 18.26
C LEU A 155 -3.51 -4.01 19.53
N ASP A 156 -4.54 -4.84 19.68
CA ASP A 156 -4.75 -5.68 20.86
C ASP A 156 -3.78 -6.88 20.87
N LYS A 157 -3.26 -7.28 19.70
CA LYS A 157 -2.25 -8.33 19.56
C LYS A 157 -0.79 -7.84 19.53
N LEU A 158 -0.57 -6.54 19.37
CA LEU A 158 0.77 -5.95 19.25
C LEU A 158 1.66 -6.26 20.48
N GLY A 159 1.03 -6.45 21.65
CA GLY A 159 1.71 -6.83 22.89
C GLY A 159 2.62 -5.75 23.47
N SER A 160 2.53 -4.51 22.96
CA SER A 160 3.33 -3.37 23.40
C SER A 160 2.66 -2.06 23.01
N ASP A 161 2.89 -1.01 23.80
CA ASP A 161 2.62 0.38 23.45
C ASP A 161 3.78 1.03 22.68
N LYS A 162 4.75 0.25 22.20
CA LYS A 162 5.92 0.74 21.47
C LYS A 162 6.06 0.07 20.11
N ILE A 163 6.34 0.89 19.12
CA ILE A 163 6.81 0.49 17.80
C ILE A 163 8.24 0.98 17.63
N MET A 164 9.09 0.09 17.12
CA MET A 164 10.47 0.38 16.81
C MET A 164 10.78 -0.04 15.38
N VAL A 165 11.22 0.92 14.56
CA VAL A 165 11.74 0.66 13.22
C VAL A 165 13.25 0.51 13.33
N ARG A 166 13.75 -0.70 13.11
CA ARG A 166 15.17 -1.05 13.29
C ARG A 166 15.61 -2.19 12.37
N ARG A 167 16.93 -2.40 12.27
CA ARG A 167 17.47 -3.63 11.68
C ARG A 167 17.16 -4.83 12.58
N ALA A 168 16.94 -5.98 11.96
CA ALA A 168 16.78 -7.23 12.68
C ALA A 168 18.10 -7.63 13.32
N LYS A 169 18.03 -8.42 14.39
CA LYS A 169 19.23 -9.03 14.99
C LYS A 169 19.51 -10.36 14.28
N LYS A 170 20.78 -10.75 14.21
CA LYS A 170 21.18 -12.03 13.63
C LYS A 170 20.45 -13.19 14.31
N GLY A 171 19.72 -13.98 13.53
CA GLY A 171 18.98 -15.14 14.02
C GLY A 171 17.60 -14.83 14.61
N GLU A 172 17.14 -13.56 14.56
CA GLU A 172 15.73 -13.27 14.82
C GLU A 172 14.84 -14.03 13.84
N LYS A 173 13.64 -14.37 14.30
CA LYS A 173 12.64 -15.09 13.51
C LYS A 173 11.34 -14.31 13.46
N ILE A 174 10.63 -14.46 12.35
CA ILE A 174 9.27 -13.96 12.20
C ILE A 174 8.44 -14.99 11.43
N LEU A 175 7.25 -15.28 11.92
CA LEU A 175 6.22 -15.99 11.16
C LEU A 175 5.49 -14.97 10.30
N ALA A 176 5.68 -15.02 8.99
CA ALA A 176 5.02 -14.11 8.07
C ALA A 176 3.55 -14.53 7.84
N ILE A 177 2.73 -13.61 7.34
CA ILE A 177 1.29 -13.84 7.10
C ILE A 177 1.00 -14.98 6.08
N ASP A 178 1.97 -15.32 5.23
CA ASP A 178 1.90 -16.47 4.31
C ASP A 178 2.15 -17.82 5.00
N GLY A 179 2.41 -17.82 6.31
CA GLY A 179 2.66 -19.00 7.12
C GLY A 179 4.11 -19.48 7.12
N GLN A 180 5.02 -18.78 6.43
CA GLN A 180 6.44 -19.16 6.40
C GLN A 180 7.21 -18.51 7.56
N GLU A 181 7.98 -19.32 8.29
CA GLU A 181 8.96 -18.80 9.24
C GLU A 181 10.19 -18.30 8.47
N LYS A 182 10.57 -17.04 8.71
CA LYS A 182 11.73 -16.40 8.10
C LYS A 182 12.80 -16.13 9.16
N MET A 183 14.02 -16.55 8.86
CA MET A 183 15.20 -16.20 9.65
C MET A 183 15.76 -14.86 9.15
N LEU A 184 15.97 -13.95 10.08
CA LEU A 184 16.36 -12.58 9.81
C LEU A 184 17.85 -12.37 10.16
N ASN A 185 18.46 -11.41 9.46
CA ASN A 185 19.81 -10.95 9.71
C ASN A 185 19.83 -9.42 9.77
N GLU A 186 21.01 -8.85 10.05
CA GLU A 186 21.20 -7.42 10.26
C GLU A 186 20.98 -6.56 9.01
N ASP A 187 20.87 -7.16 7.83
CA ASP A 187 20.50 -6.48 6.60
C ASP A 187 18.99 -6.27 6.46
N VAL A 188 18.15 -6.98 7.23
CA VAL A 188 16.69 -6.87 7.13
C VAL A 188 16.17 -5.75 8.02
N LEU A 189 15.36 -4.85 7.45
CA LEU A 189 14.63 -3.85 8.23
C LEU A 189 13.30 -4.44 8.72
N VAL A 190 13.00 -4.24 10.00
CA VAL A 190 11.78 -4.74 10.63
C VAL A 190 11.03 -3.63 11.34
N ILE A 191 9.72 -3.82 11.43
CA ILE A 191 8.89 -3.21 12.46
C ILE A 191 8.88 -4.18 13.62
N ALA A 192 9.30 -3.73 14.79
CA ALA A 192 9.33 -4.54 16.00
C ALA A 192 8.46 -3.91 17.07
N ASN A 193 7.84 -4.75 17.89
CA ASN A 193 7.47 -4.32 19.22
C ASN A 193 8.75 -4.32 20.09
N HIS A 194 8.67 -3.87 21.35
CA HIS A 194 9.87 -3.79 22.21
C HIS A 194 10.60 -5.15 22.40
N GLN A 195 9.97 -6.28 22.08
CA GLN A 195 10.49 -7.62 22.32
C GLN A 195 10.91 -8.36 21.04
N LYS A 196 10.11 -8.30 19.98
CA LYS A 196 10.26 -9.12 18.76
C LYS A 196 9.80 -8.37 17.49
N PRO A 197 10.28 -8.79 16.31
CA PRO A 197 9.74 -8.35 15.03
C PRO A 197 8.24 -8.69 14.91
N VAL A 198 7.46 -7.74 14.39
CA VAL A 198 6.03 -7.88 14.10
C VAL A 198 5.71 -7.70 12.62
N ALA A 199 6.62 -7.12 11.83
CA ALA A 199 6.56 -7.12 10.38
C ALA A 199 7.96 -6.97 9.76
N ILE A 200 8.10 -7.42 8.51
CA ILE A 200 9.25 -7.10 7.66
C ILE A 200 8.92 -5.79 6.95
N ALA A 201 9.68 -4.74 7.25
CA ALA A 201 9.35 -3.37 6.87
C ALA A 201 9.20 -3.23 5.35
N GLY A 202 8.04 -2.73 4.93
CA GLY A 202 7.71 -2.50 3.52
C GLY A 202 7.48 -3.76 2.67
N ILE A 203 7.53 -4.97 3.25
CA ILE A 203 7.43 -6.22 2.48
C ILE A 203 6.21 -7.04 2.92
N MET A 204 6.16 -7.45 4.18
CA MET A 204 5.17 -8.41 4.65
C MET A 204 4.92 -8.30 6.15
N GLY A 205 3.66 -8.37 6.56
CA GLY A 205 3.27 -8.41 7.97
C GLY A 205 3.61 -9.74 8.66
N GLY A 206 3.75 -9.70 9.98
CA GLY A 206 3.82 -10.89 10.82
C GLY A 206 2.44 -11.44 11.14
N LYS A 207 2.35 -12.77 11.27
CA LYS A 207 1.12 -13.50 11.57
C LYS A 207 0.55 -13.14 12.94
N ASP A 208 1.41 -12.96 13.94
CA ASP A 208 1.03 -12.73 15.33
C ASP A 208 0.23 -11.43 15.54
N THR A 209 0.42 -10.44 14.67
CA THR A 209 -0.21 -9.12 14.75
C THR A 209 -1.20 -8.86 13.63
N GLU A 210 -1.59 -9.90 12.89
CA GLU A 210 -2.52 -9.77 11.77
C GLU A 210 -3.93 -9.41 12.24
N VAL A 211 -4.61 -8.62 11.40
CA VAL A 211 -6.03 -8.28 11.58
C VAL A 211 -6.89 -9.50 11.23
N ASP A 212 -7.81 -9.86 12.13
CA ASP A 212 -8.80 -10.92 11.92
C ASP A 212 -10.23 -10.44 12.22
N ILE A 213 -11.19 -11.36 12.15
CA ILE A 213 -12.61 -11.05 12.36
C ILE A 213 -12.95 -10.52 13.77
N ASN A 214 -12.09 -10.81 14.75
CA ASN A 214 -12.25 -10.40 16.14
C ASN A 214 -11.55 -9.06 16.45
N THR A 215 -10.70 -8.55 15.55
CA THR A 215 -9.99 -7.29 15.73
C THR A 215 -10.98 -6.13 15.91
N LYS A 216 -10.75 -5.32 16.96
CA LYS A 216 -11.56 -4.12 17.27
C LYS A 216 -10.74 -2.85 17.24
N ASN A 217 -9.44 -2.95 17.47
CA ASN A 217 -8.54 -1.81 17.52
C ASN A 217 -7.40 -2.04 16.54
N VAL A 218 -7.14 -1.08 15.66
CA VAL A 218 -6.07 -1.17 14.67
C VAL A 218 -5.09 -0.02 14.84
N LEU A 219 -3.81 -0.34 14.64
CA LEU A 219 -2.77 0.64 14.38
C LEU A 219 -2.53 0.67 12.86
N LEU A 220 -2.96 1.76 12.21
CA LEU A 220 -2.69 2.00 10.80
C LEU A 220 -1.33 2.67 10.65
N GLU A 221 -0.40 1.98 10.01
CA GLU A 221 0.94 2.42 9.64
C GLU A 221 0.93 3.11 8.27
N SER A 222 1.66 4.22 8.18
CA SER A 222 2.15 4.80 6.93
C SER A 222 3.62 5.19 7.11
N ALA A 223 4.47 4.79 6.17
CA ALA A 223 5.91 4.94 6.31
C ALA A 223 6.60 5.16 4.96
N VAL A 224 7.83 5.65 5.03
CA VAL A 224 8.79 5.71 3.93
C VAL A 224 10.02 4.94 4.39
N PHE A 225 10.41 3.95 3.60
CA PHE A 225 11.60 3.13 3.83
C PHE A 225 12.62 3.35 2.72
N ASP A 226 13.90 3.16 3.04
CA ASP A 226 14.95 3.22 2.04
C ASP A 226 14.75 2.12 0.97
N PRO A 227 14.71 2.48 -0.33
CA PRO A 227 14.47 1.53 -1.41
C PRO A 227 15.48 0.40 -1.50
N VAL A 228 16.77 0.68 -1.22
CA VAL A 228 17.85 -0.31 -1.29
C VAL A 228 17.71 -1.31 -0.15
N VAL A 229 17.34 -0.83 1.05
CA VAL A 229 17.08 -1.66 2.23
C VAL A 229 15.91 -2.60 2.01
N VAL A 230 14.79 -2.09 1.48
CA VAL A 230 13.64 -2.94 1.15
C VAL A 230 14.01 -3.97 0.10
N ARG A 231 14.69 -3.56 -0.99
CA ARG A 231 15.14 -4.47 -2.05
C ARG A 231 16.03 -5.59 -1.52
N ARG A 232 17.02 -5.26 -0.69
CA ARG A 232 17.94 -6.24 -0.10
C ARG A 232 17.19 -7.21 0.81
N SER A 233 16.32 -6.69 1.68
CA SER A 233 15.48 -7.51 2.57
C SER A 233 14.62 -8.50 1.77
N ARG A 234 13.99 -8.01 0.70
CA ARG A 234 13.13 -8.77 -0.21
C ARG A 234 13.90 -9.90 -0.91
N GLN A 235 15.10 -9.60 -1.41
CA GLN A 235 15.99 -10.59 -2.04
C GLN A 235 16.47 -11.66 -1.06
N ILE A 236 16.92 -11.27 0.14
CA ILE A 236 17.41 -12.20 1.17
C ILE A 236 16.32 -13.19 1.58
N LEU A 237 15.08 -12.71 1.74
CA LEU A 237 13.98 -13.51 2.27
C LEU A 237 13.18 -14.26 1.19
N GLY A 238 13.47 -14.01 -0.09
CA GLY A 238 12.73 -14.58 -1.22
C GLY A 238 11.25 -14.23 -1.20
N LEU A 239 10.92 -13.02 -0.72
CA LEU A 239 9.55 -12.53 -0.64
C LEU A 239 9.27 -11.56 -1.79
N GLN A 240 8.01 -11.36 -2.15
CA GLN A 240 7.60 -10.30 -3.07
C GLN A 240 6.16 -9.89 -2.77
N SER A 241 5.90 -8.59 -2.79
CA SER A 241 4.57 -8.02 -2.59
C SER A 241 4.40 -6.72 -3.38
N ASP A 242 3.15 -6.32 -3.63
CA ASP A 242 2.82 -5.02 -4.23
C ASP A 242 3.38 -3.83 -3.43
N SER A 243 3.50 -3.97 -2.11
CA SER A 243 4.12 -2.99 -1.23
C SER A 243 5.63 -2.89 -1.48
N SER A 244 6.33 -4.03 -1.48
CA SER A 244 7.78 -4.04 -1.72
C SER A 244 8.13 -3.48 -3.09
N TYR A 245 7.33 -3.79 -4.12
CA TYR A 245 7.53 -3.32 -5.48
C TYR A 245 7.51 -1.78 -5.59
N ARG A 246 6.69 -1.10 -4.78
CA ARG A 246 6.57 0.36 -4.71
C ARG A 246 7.67 0.97 -3.86
N PHE A 247 7.93 0.46 -2.66
CA PHE A 247 9.01 0.97 -1.81
C PHE A 247 10.38 0.89 -2.49
N GLU A 248 10.66 -0.18 -3.24
CA GLU A 248 11.91 -0.32 -4.01
C GLU A 248 12.09 0.72 -5.12
N ARG A 249 11.03 1.40 -5.55
CA ARG A 249 11.06 2.43 -6.58
C ARG A 249 10.77 3.83 -6.05
N CYS A 250 10.88 4.00 -4.73
CA CYS A 250 10.55 5.19 -3.98
C CYS A 250 9.04 5.48 -3.95
N VAL A 251 8.51 5.65 -2.74
CA VAL A 251 7.17 6.20 -2.51
C VAL A 251 7.26 7.71 -2.32
N ASP A 252 6.22 8.44 -2.73
CA ASP A 252 6.11 9.88 -2.50
C ASP A 252 5.96 10.14 -0.98
N ALA A 253 6.79 11.04 -0.44
CA ALA A 253 6.97 11.23 1.01
C ALA A 253 6.21 12.45 1.55
#